data_AF-A0A2P2M1Y3-F1
#
_entry.id   AF-A0A2P2M1Y3-F1
#
_cell.length_a   1.000
_cell.length_b   1.000
_cell.length_c   1.000
_cell.angle_alpha   90.00
_cell.angle_beta   90.00
_cell.angle_gamma   90.00
#
_symmetry.space_group_name_H-M   'P 1'
#
loop_
_entity.id
_entity.type
_entity.pdbx_description
1 polymer ?
#
loop_
_entity_poly.entity_id
_entity_poly.type
_entity_poly.pdbx_seq_one_letter_code
_entity_poly.pdbx_strand_id
1 'polypeptide(L)'
;MASKSSRKVKSSLTPESSAAKFLKNPKVAFAFVLVLLDAFIVSLIIARVPYTKIDWDAYMSQVSGFLGGERDYRNLKGDTGPLVYPAGFLYIYSAIQYVSGGEVYPAQVILFTTILWIPF
;
A
#
# COMPACT_ATOMS: atom_id res chain seq x y z
N MET A 1 -43.15 4.39 -59.52
CA MET A 1 -42.20 5.34 -58.90
C MET A 1 -42.79 5.87 -57.61
N ALA A 2 -42.28 5.45 -56.46
CA ALA A 2 -42.49 6.13 -55.17
C ALA A 2 -41.36 5.69 -54.23
N SER A 3 -40.27 6.45 -54.25
CA SER A 3 -39.22 6.42 -53.24
C SER A 3 -39.80 6.81 -51.90
N LYS A 4 -39.52 6.05 -50.84
CA LYS A 4 -39.51 6.59 -49.47
C LYS A 4 -38.64 5.78 -48.53
N SER A 5 -37.52 6.42 -48.20
CA SER A 5 -36.93 6.52 -46.86
C SER A 5 -36.19 5.30 -46.32
N SER A 6 -34.89 5.24 -46.65
CA SER A 6 -33.90 4.54 -45.83
C SER A 6 -33.94 5.10 -44.41
N ARG A 7 -34.51 4.33 -43.49
CA ARG A 7 -34.49 4.60 -42.06
C ARG A 7 -33.03 4.53 -41.61
N LYS A 8 -32.39 5.69 -41.45
CA LYS A 8 -31.02 5.83 -40.91
C LYS A 8 -31.02 5.25 -39.50
N VAL A 9 -30.51 4.03 -39.36
CA VAL A 9 -30.29 3.37 -38.07
C VAL A 9 -29.34 4.27 -37.29
N LYS A 10 -29.87 4.94 -36.27
CA LYS A 10 -29.12 5.74 -35.32
C LYS A 10 -28.19 4.75 -34.61
N SER A 11 -26.91 4.75 -35.00
CA SER A 11 -25.88 3.89 -34.41
C SER A 11 -25.93 4.06 -32.90
N SER A 12 -26.36 2.99 -32.24
CA SER A 12 -26.50 2.87 -30.80
C SER A 12 -25.26 3.41 -30.12
N LEU A 13 -25.49 4.34 -29.20
CA LEU A 13 -24.54 4.80 -28.19
C LEU A 13 -23.82 3.58 -27.61
N THR A 14 -22.59 3.34 -28.02
CA THR A 14 -21.70 2.49 -27.25
C THR A 14 -21.55 3.21 -25.91
N PRO A 15 -21.88 2.57 -24.77
CA PRO A 15 -21.47 3.10 -23.50
C PRO A 15 -19.95 2.91 -23.50
N GLU A 16 -19.20 3.89 -24.03
CA GLU A 16 -17.79 4.00 -23.69
C GLU A 16 -17.75 3.95 -22.16
N SER A 17 -17.22 2.84 -21.65
CA SER A 17 -17.31 2.52 -20.23
C SER A 17 -16.76 3.71 -19.45
N SER A 18 -17.43 4.08 -18.37
CA SER A 18 -17.06 5.26 -17.57
C SER A 18 -15.56 5.27 -17.20
N ALA A 19 -14.92 4.10 -17.13
CA ALA A 19 -13.48 3.92 -16.99
C ALA A 19 -12.65 4.47 -18.17
N ALA A 20 -13.07 4.25 -19.42
CA ALA A 20 -12.39 4.80 -20.60
C ALA A 20 -12.49 6.32 -20.66
N LYS A 21 -13.62 6.92 -20.23
CA LYS A 21 -13.74 8.37 -20.09
C LYS A 21 -12.90 8.92 -18.93
N PHE A 22 -12.82 8.18 -17.84
CA PHE A 22 -12.02 8.53 -16.67
C PHE A 22 -10.52 8.54 -16.99
N LEU A 23 -10.03 7.53 -17.73
CA LEU A 23 -8.64 7.45 -18.19
C LEU A 23 -8.28 8.45 -19.31
N LYS A 24 -9.26 8.96 -20.05
CA LYS A 24 -9.05 10.05 -21.03
C LYS A 24 -8.80 11.40 -20.36
N ASN A 25 -9.03 11.54 -19.06
CA ASN A 25 -8.67 12.75 -18.33
C ASN A 25 -7.13 12.77 -18.12
N PRO A 26 -6.40 13.75 -18.67
CA PRO A 26 -4.95 13.78 -18.58
C PRO A 26 -4.43 13.79 -17.14
N LYS A 27 -5.19 14.37 -16.19
CA LYS A 27 -4.82 14.36 -14.77
C LYS A 27 -4.90 12.97 -14.15
N VAL A 28 -5.94 12.22 -14.51
CA VAL A 28 -6.15 10.84 -14.03
C VAL A 28 -5.13 9.90 -14.65
N ALA A 29 -4.89 10.03 -15.96
CA ALA A 29 -3.85 9.27 -16.64
C ALA A 29 -2.47 9.51 -16.01
N PHE A 30 -2.14 10.78 -15.73
CA PHE A 30 -0.89 11.15 -15.07
C PHE A 30 -0.78 10.57 -13.65
N ALA A 31 -1.83 10.71 -12.82
CA ALA A 31 -1.85 10.12 -11.48
C ALA A 31 -1.68 8.59 -11.53
N PHE A 32 -2.32 7.91 -12.48
CA PHE A 32 -2.19 6.48 -12.66
C PHE A 32 -0.75 6.06 -13.04
N VAL A 33 -0.12 6.81 -13.95
CA VAL A 33 1.29 6.59 -14.32
C VAL A 33 2.20 6.79 -13.12
N LEU A 34 1.97 7.81 -12.28
CA LEU A 34 2.75 8.04 -11.06
C LEU A 34 2.66 6.87 -10.08
N VAL A 35 1.44 6.36 -9.82
CA VAL A 35 1.25 5.20 -8.93
C VAL A 35 1.93 3.95 -9.48
N LEU A 36 1.86 3.70 -10.79
CA LEU A 36 2.55 2.57 -11.40
C LEU A 36 4.08 2.72 -11.33
N LEU A 37 4.59 3.92 -11.56
CA LEU A 37 6.02 4.19 -11.51
C LEU A 37 6.55 4.04 -10.07
N ASP A 38 5.82 4.56 -9.08
CA ASP A 38 6.14 4.38 -7.66
C ASP A 38 6.16 2.90 -7.28
N ALA A 39 5.10 2.16 -7.64
CA ALA A 39 5.02 0.72 -7.41
C ALA A 39 6.20 -0.05 -8.03
N PHE A 40 6.61 0.33 -9.24
CA PHE A 40 7.75 -0.26 -9.94
C PHE A 40 9.08 0.04 -9.22
N ILE A 41 9.33 1.30 -8.86
CA ILE A 41 10.55 1.71 -8.18
C ILE A 41 10.67 1.04 -6.81
N VAL A 42 9.61 1.04 -6.01
CA VAL A 42 9.64 0.40 -4.68
C VAL A 42 9.84 -1.11 -4.78
N SER A 43 9.24 -1.77 -5.78
CA SER A 43 9.50 -3.19 -6.06
C SER A 43 10.98 -3.45 -6.38
N LEU A 44 11.63 -2.56 -7.15
CA LEU A 44 13.07 -2.65 -7.42
C LEU A 44 13.90 -2.42 -6.16
N ILE A 45 13.51 -1.51 -5.27
CA ILE A 45 14.18 -1.27 -4.00
C ILE A 45 14.12 -2.53 -3.13
N ILE A 46 12.94 -3.11 -2.94
CA ILE A 46 12.77 -4.35 -2.16
C ILE A 46 13.61 -5.49 -2.73
N ALA A 47 13.72 -5.58 -4.07
CA ALA A 47 14.45 -6.66 -4.72
C ALA A 47 15.98 -6.46 -4.78
N ARG A 48 16.49 -5.21 -4.75
CA ARG A 48 17.90 -4.91 -5.06
C ARG A 48 18.66 -4.20 -3.96
N VAL A 49 17.99 -3.54 -3.02
CA VAL A 49 18.63 -2.83 -1.92
C VAL A 49 18.70 -3.76 -0.70
N PRO A 50 19.89 -4.07 -0.17
CA PRO A 50 20.02 -4.89 1.02
C PRO A 50 19.31 -4.27 2.22
N TYR A 51 18.57 -5.09 2.95
CA TYR A 51 17.93 -4.68 4.18
C TYR A 51 18.95 -4.25 5.25
N THR A 52 18.70 -3.11 5.90
CA THR A 52 19.51 -2.62 7.02
C THR A 52 18.79 -2.90 8.34
N LYS A 53 19.43 -3.66 9.23
CA LYS A 53 18.80 -4.30 10.40
C LYS A 53 18.30 -3.39 11.53
N ILE A 54 18.70 -2.13 11.53
CA ILE A 54 18.74 -1.29 12.75
C ILE A 54 17.38 -1.15 13.41
N ASP A 55 16.32 -0.90 12.64
CA ASP A 55 15.02 -0.55 13.22
C ASP A 55 14.08 -1.76 13.40
N TRP A 56 14.04 -2.71 12.46
CA TRP A 56 13.10 -3.85 12.54
C TRP A 56 13.31 -4.69 13.79
N ASP A 57 14.56 -5.01 14.11
CA ASP A 57 14.87 -5.90 15.22
C ASP A 57 14.51 -5.22 16.55
N ALA A 58 14.79 -3.93 16.67
CA ALA A 58 14.37 -3.11 17.81
C ALA A 58 12.84 -3.04 17.92
N TYR A 59 12.13 -2.85 16.81
CA TYR A 59 10.68 -2.80 16.78
C TYR A 59 10.04 -4.14 17.14
N MET A 60 10.53 -5.25 16.59
CA MET A 60 10.00 -6.58 16.91
C MET A 60 10.25 -6.96 18.36
N SER A 61 11.36 -6.52 18.97
CA SER A 61 11.60 -6.68 20.41
C SER A 61 10.57 -5.91 21.26
N GLN A 62 10.33 -4.64 20.93
CA GLN A 62 9.32 -3.81 21.61
C GLN A 62 7.91 -4.38 21.47
N VAL A 63 7.56 -4.85 20.27
CA VAL A 63 6.24 -5.45 19.99
C VAL A 63 6.09 -6.79 20.72
N SER A 64 7.15 -7.60 20.78
CA SER A 64 7.13 -8.86 21.53
C SER A 64 6.94 -8.63 23.03
N GLY A 65 7.56 -7.59 23.60
CA GLY A 65 7.29 -7.17 24.98
C GLY A 65 5.83 -6.78 25.20
N PHE A 66 5.25 -6.00 24.28
CA PHE A 66 3.85 -5.61 24.33
C PHE A 66 2.88 -6.80 24.20
N LEU A 67 3.12 -7.71 23.26
CA LEU A 67 2.36 -8.95 23.07
C LEU A 67 2.51 -9.90 24.28
N GLY A 68 3.65 -9.84 24.97
CA GLY A 68 3.91 -10.53 26.24
C GLY A 68 3.18 -9.92 27.45
N GLY A 69 2.45 -8.83 27.27
CA GLY A 69 1.63 -8.20 28.31
C GLY A 69 2.26 -6.98 28.98
N GLU A 70 3.46 -6.56 28.59
CA GLU A 70 4.06 -5.32 29.10
C GLU A 70 3.31 -4.09 28.57
N ARG A 71 3.04 -3.14 29.46
CA ARG A 71 2.29 -1.91 29.18
C ARG A 71 3.00 -0.66 29.67
N ASP A 72 4.03 -0.79 30.51
CA ASP A 72 4.91 0.32 30.85
C ASP A 72 5.90 0.55 29.69
N TYR A 73 5.75 1.70 29.02
CA TYR A 73 6.58 2.11 27.90
C TYR A 73 8.06 2.22 28.28
N ARG A 74 8.35 2.47 29.56
CA ARG A 74 9.72 2.50 30.06
C ARG A 74 10.39 1.14 30.02
N ASN A 75 9.62 0.06 29.97
CA ASN A 75 10.13 -1.32 29.93
C ASN A 75 10.11 -1.90 28.51
N LEU A 76 9.31 -1.34 27.60
CA LEU A 76 9.31 -1.70 26.19
C LEU A 76 10.57 -1.13 25.51
N LYS A 77 11.67 -1.89 25.47
CA LYS A 77 12.94 -1.44 24.87
C LYS A 77 13.46 -2.45 23.86
N GLY A 78 14.08 -1.94 22.79
CA GLY A 78 14.91 -2.71 21.87
C GLY A 78 16.38 -2.34 22.03
N ASP A 79 17.22 -2.83 21.11
CA ASP A 79 18.67 -2.53 21.11
C ASP A 79 18.98 -1.03 20.92
N THR A 80 18.02 -0.27 20.39
CA THR A 80 18.10 1.18 20.20
C THR A 80 17.56 1.99 21.39
N GLY A 81 17.10 1.31 22.45
CA GLY A 81 16.55 1.94 23.65
C GLY A 81 15.03 1.82 23.78
N PRO A 82 14.42 2.59 24.70
CA PRO A 82 12.99 2.51 24.98
C PRO A 82 12.11 2.97 23.83
N LEU A 83 10.90 2.42 23.77
CA LEU A 83 9.86 2.81 22.84
C LEU A 83 9.50 4.29 23.04
N VAL A 84 9.78 5.10 22.02
CA VAL A 84 9.44 6.53 21.99
C VAL A 84 8.18 6.83 21.17
N TYR A 85 7.66 5.84 20.44
CA TYR A 85 6.50 6.00 19.56
C TYR A 85 5.18 5.79 20.31
N PRO A 86 4.08 6.46 19.92
CA PRO A 86 2.76 6.27 20.52
C PRO A 86 2.20 4.85 20.34
N ALA A 87 1.18 4.48 21.12
CA ALA A 87 0.55 3.15 21.10
C ALA A 87 0.11 2.64 19.73
N GLY A 88 -0.26 3.54 18.81
CA GLY A 88 -0.61 3.19 17.44
C GLY A 88 0.47 2.38 16.72
N PHE A 89 1.75 2.69 16.99
CA PHE A 89 2.89 1.94 16.48
C PHE A 89 2.82 0.47 16.92
N LEU A 90 2.59 0.20 18.21
CA LEU A 90 2.52 -1.16 18.74
C LEU A 90 1.37 -1.94 18.11
N TYR A 91 0.20 -1.34 17.92
CA TYR A 91 -0.94 -2.01 17.30
C TYR A 91 -0.69 -2.36 15.83
N ILE A 92 -0.15 -1.41 15.06
CA ILE A 92 0.16 -1.62 13.64
C ILE A 92 1.23 -2.69 13.49
N TYR A 93 2.34 -2.59 14.21
CA TYR A 93 3.43 -3.57 14.10
C TYR A 93 3.09 -4.92 14.72
N SER A 94 2.18 -4.98 15.71
CA SER A 94 1.61 -6.25 16.19
C SER A 94 0.79 -6.94 15.10
N ALA A 95 -0.03 -6.18 14.36
CA ALA A 95 -0.80 -6.72 13.24
C ALA A 95 0.13 -7.20 12.11
N ILE A 96 1.17 -6.41 11.78
CA ILE A 96 2.18 -6.80 10.79
C ILE A 96 2.91 -8.07 11.25
N GLN A 97 3.37 -8.14 12.50
CA GLN A 97 4.07 -9.30 13.05
C GLN A 97 3.20 -10.56 13.00
N TYR A 98 1.90 -10.44 13.29
CA TYR A 98 0.96 -11.55 13.21
C TYR A 98 0.83 -12.12 11.79
N VAL A 99 0.87 -11.26 10.76
CA VAL A 99 0.71 -11.67 9.36
C VAL A 99 2.05 -12.06 8.71
N SER A 100 3.13 -11.36 9.03
CA SER A 100 4.46 -11.61 8.47
C SER A 100 5.23 -12.72 9.18
N GLY A 101 4.80 -13.13 10.37
CA GLY A 101 5.53 -14.05 11.23
C GLY A 101 6.82 -13.44 11.82
N GLY A 102 6.98 -12.12 11.77
CA GLY A 102 8.22 -11.44 12.16
C GLY A 102 9.29 -11.38 11.07
N GLU A 103 9.02 -11.93 9.89
CA GLU A 103 9.94 -11.91 8.75
C GLU A 103 9.91 -10.56 8.03
N VAL A 104 11.10 -10.10 7.64
CA VAL A 104 11.30 -8.77 7.03
C VAL A 104 10.67 -8.69 5.64
N TYR A 105 10.90 -9.70 4.79
CA TYR A 105 10.44 -9.66 3.40
C TYR A 105 8.90 -9.64 3.27
N PRO A 106 8.14 -10.52 3.96
CA PRO A 106 6.69 -10.42 3.97
C PRO A 106 6.19 -9.09 4.55
N ALA A 107 6.85 -8.56 5.58
CA ALA A 107 6.49 -7.25 6.15
C ALA A 107 6.70 -6.09 5.16
N GLN A 108 7.78 -6.10 4.39
CA GLN A 108 8.03 -5.12 3.33
C GLN A 108 6.93 -5.16 2.26
N VAL A 109 6.48 -6.35 1.87
CA VAL A 109 5.39 -6.53 0.91
C VAL A 109 4.05 -6.04 1.48
N ILE A 110 3.75 -6.33 2.74
CA ILE A 110 2.53 -5.86 3.41
C ILE A 110 2.54 -4.33 3.51
N LEU A 111 3.64 -3.72 3.94
CA LEU A 111 3.76 -2.26 4.04
C LEU A 111 3.63 -1.59 2.67
N PHE A 112 4.29 -2.14 1.65
CA PHE A 112 4.16 -1.66 0.27
C PHE A 112 2.70 -1.71 -0.22
N THR A 113 2.03 -2.84 -0.05
CA THR A 113 0.65 -3.04 -0.53
C THR A 113 -0.41 -2.34 0.32
N THR A 114 -0.11 -1.94 1.55
CA THR A 114 -1.07 -1.21 2.41
C THR A 114 -0.92 0.30 2.29
N ILE A 115 0.30 0.82 2.12
CA ILE A 115 0.56 2.27 2.05
C ILE A 115 0.21 2.84 0.66
N LEU A 116 0.37 2.07 -0.42
CA LEU A 116 0.04 2.54 -1.78
C LEU A 116 -1.46 2.67 -2.09
N TRP A 117 -2.33 2.23 -1.18
CA TRP A 117 -3.78 2.14 -1.43
C TRP A 117 -4.62 2.96 -0.46
N ILE A 118 -3.99 3.76 0.41
CA ILE A 118 -4.69 4.75 1.22
C ILE A 118 -4.76 6.04 0.38
N PRO A 119 -5.93 6.39 -0.18
CA PRO A 119 -6.09 7.72 -0.77
C PRO A 119 -5.95 8.75 0.34
N PHE A 120 -4.87 9.53 0.30
CA PHE A 120 -4.78 10.81 1.00
C PHE A 120 -5.48 11.90 0.19
#